data_AF-A0A1V3PFF8-F1
#
_entry.id   AF-A0A1V3PFF8-F1
#
_cell.length_a   1.000
_cell.length_b   1.000
_cell.length_c   1.000
_cell.angle_alpha   90.00
_cell.angle_beta   90.00
_cell.angle_gamma   90.00
#
_symmetry.space_group_name_H-M   'P 1'
#
loop_
_entity.id
_entity.type
_entity.pdbx_description
1 polymer ?
#
loop_
_entity_poly.entity_id
_entity_poly.type
_entity_poly.pdbx_seq_one_letter_code
_entity_poly.pdbx_strand_id
1 'polypeptide(L)'
;MPVDALHYNADTAGHFRKFLGRFFYLGMSLLVAVVVIFGFSHTIGTNLLHPDRPRPLILHFHAIVFSGWVALFITQSALVRTSRVTLHRSLGMFGAMLGGLLPFLGITTAVVMQHWHGSQDGAGNAGLSLPFNDMVTFSIAFGLALYWRRRLEFHRRLMLIATCCLTGAAFARFPENVVPENAFYACVDLLVLLGVVRDLLVARHVHVVYRYGLPCMIASQATAQYLMLAAPSPWLAITHRIMQWTA
;
A
#
# COMPACT_ATOMS: atom_id res chain seq x y z
N MET A 1 9.78 -45.42 8.78
CA MET A 1 10.40 -44.12 8.42
C MET A 1 11.61 -43.93 9.30
N PRO A 2 12.80 -43.56 8.77
CA PRO A 2 14.01 -43.41 9.57
C PRO A 2 13.89 -42.18 10.49
N VAL A 3 14.27 -42.34 11.76
CA VAL A 3 14.22 -41.31 12.80
C VAL A 3 15.04 -40.06 12.41
N ASP A 4 16.11 -40.25 11.64
CA ASP A 4 16.98 -39.17 11.14
C ASP A 4 16.27 -38.20 10.20
N ALA A 5 15.31 -38.68 9.39
CA ALA A 5 14.52 -37.82 8.50
C ALA A 5 13.55 -36.93 9.28
N LEU A 6 13.06 -37.38 10.44
CA LEU A 6 12.17 -36.58 11.30
C LEU A 6 12.94 -35.47 12.01
N HIS A 7 14.15 -35.75 12.52
CA HIS A 7 15.00 -34.73 13.17
C HIS A 7 15.51 -33.68 12.18
N TYR A 8 15.98 -34.09 11.00
CA TYR A 8 16.42 -33.17 9.94
C TYR A 8 15.32 -32.19 9.50
N ASN A 9 14.08 -32.69 9.35
CA ASN A 9 12.93 -31.87 9.00
C ASN A 9 12.53 -30.88 10.12
N ALA A 10 12.65 -31.29 11.38
CA ALA A 10 12.38 -30.42 12.53
C ALA A 10 13.38 -29.26 12.64
N ASP A 11 14.67 -29.52 12.43
CA ASP A 11 15.72 -28.51 12.50
C ASP A 11 15.64 -27.51 11.35
N THR A 12 15.37 -28.00 10.13
CA THR A 12 15.19 -27.16 8.93
C THR A 12 13.96 -26.25 9.09
N ALA A 13 12.85 -26.79 9.60
CA ALA A 13 11.66 -26.01 9.91
C ALA A 13 11.91 -24.96 11.01
N GLY A 14 12.73 -25.29 12.01
CA GLY A 14 13.16 -24.36 13.06
C GLY A 14 13.97 -23.18 12.53
N HIS A 15 14.95 -23.45 11.65
CA HIS A 15 15.76 -22.42 11.01
C HIS A 15 14.92 -21.50 10.10
N PHE A 16 14.03 -22.07 9.29
CA PHE A 16 13.14 -21.30 8.42
C PHE A 16 12.22 -20.36 9.20
N ARG A 17 11.61 -20.83 10.29
CA ARG A 17 10.75 -19.99 11.15
C ARG A 17 11.52 -18.83 11.78
N LYS A 18 12.74 -19.08 12.26
CA LYS A 18 13.63 -18.03 12.79
C LYS A 18 13.99 -17.01 11.70
N PHE A 19 14.28 -17.49 10.48
CA PHE A 19 14.56 -16.63 9.34
C PHE A 19 13.36 -15.72 9.00
N LEU A 20 12.17 -16.29 8.78
CA LEU A 20 10.95 -15.50 8.54
C LEU A 20 10.68 -14.52 9.67
N GLY A 21 10.80 -14.97 10.93
CA GLY A 21 10.58 -14.13 12.10
C GLY A 21 11.45 -12.86 12.09
N ARG A 22 12.68 -12.96 11.59
CA ARG A 22 13.67 -11.88 11.58
C ARG A 22 13.64 -11.01 10.32
N PHE A 23 13.38 -11.59 9.16
CA PHE A 23 13.57 -10.90 7.88
C PHE A 23 12.28 -10.54 7.15
N PHE A 24 11.12 -11.07 7.57
CA PHE A 24 9.87 -10.91 6.83
C PHE A 24 9.52 -9.45 6.50
N TYR A 25 9.54 -8.53 7.48
CA TYR A 25 9.15 -7.14 7.22
C TYR A 25 10.14 -6.38 6.32
N LEU A 26 11.43 -6.73 6.38
CA LEU A 26 12.43 -6.20 5.45
C LEU A 26 12.23 -6.80 4.04
N GLY A 27 11.93 -8.10 3.94
CA GLY A 27 11.60 -8.73 2.66
C GLY A 27 10.35 -8.11 2.04
N MET A 28 9.31 -7.84 2.84
CA MET A 28 8.09 -7.17 2.37
C MET A 28 8.34 -5.74 1.93
N SER A 29 9.19 -4.97 2.62
CA SER A 29 9.50 -3.59 2.18
C SER A 29 10.24 -3.57 0.83
N LEU A 30 11.14 -4.52 0.60
CA LEU A 30 11.80 -4.70 -0.69
C LEU A 30 10.82 -5.19 -1.78
N LEU A 31 9.93 -6.14 -1.45
CA LEU A 31 8.89 -6.61 -2.38
C LEU A 31 7.96 -5.46 -2.80
N VAL A 32 7.51 -4.63 -1.85
CA VAL A 32 6.72 -3.43 -2.15
C VAL A 32 7.49 -2.50 -3.08
N ALA A 33 8.78 -2.26 -2.84
CA ALA A 33 9.58 -1.43 -3.73
C ALA A 33 9.69 -2.01 -5.14
N VAL A 34 9.87 -3.32 -5.28
CA VAL A 34 9.86 -4.00 -6.60
C VAL A 34 8.51 -3.81 -7.29
N VAL A 35 7.39 -4.00 -6.58
CA VAL A 35 6.04 -3.80 -7.13
C VAL A 35 5.85 -2.36 -7.61
N VAL A 36 6.24 -1.38 -6.80
CA VAL A 36 6.13 0.05 -7.14
C VAL A 36 7.02 0.40 -8.34
N ILE A 37 8.28 0.00 -8.33
CA ILE A 37 9.20 0.28 -9.44
C ILE A 37 8.70 -0.38 -10.73
N PHE A 38 8.28 -1.64 -10.69
CA PHE A 38 7.78 -2.35 -11.86
C PHE A 38 6.51 -1.68 -12.42
N GLY A 39 5.50 -1.44 -11.58
CA GLY A 39 4.25 -0.80 -12.01
C GLY A 39 4.46 0.59 -12.61
N PHE A 40 5.31 1.41 -12.00
CA PHE A 40 5.56 2.77 -12.49
C PHE A 40 6.62 2.85 -13.62
N SER A 41 7.46 1.82 -13.82
CA SER A 41 8.42 1.81 -14.94
C SER A 41 7.73 1.94 -16.31
N HIS A 42 6.52 1.39 -16.44
CA HIS A 42 5.67 1.50 -17.62
C HIS A 42 5.07 2.91 -17.84
N THR A 43 5.23 3.81 -16.86
CA THR A 43 4.67 5.18 -16.88
C THR A 43 5.73 6.29 -16.90
N ILE A 44 7.01 5.96 -16.64
CA ILE A 44 8.11 6.91 -16.46
C ILE A 44 8.82 7.30 -17.77
N GLY A 45 8.69 6.52 -18.85
CA GLY A 45 9.41 6.74 -20.12
C GLY A 45 9.00 8.01 -20.89
N THR A 46 8.54 7.85 -22.12
CA THR A 46 8.09 8.96 -23.00
C THR A 46 7.09 9.88 -22.30
N ASN A 47 6.17 9.29 -21.53
CA ASN A 47 5.09 9.98 -20.83
C ASN A 47 5.53 10.94 -19.69
N LEU A 48 6.72 10.78 -19.09
CA LEU A 48 7.20 11.66 -18.01
C LEU A 48 8.30 12.61 -18.48
N LEU A 49 9.17 12.15 -19.37
CA LEU A 49 10.30 12.94 -19.88
C LEU A 49 9.92 13.83 -21.06
N HIS A 50 8.93 13.40 -21.85
CA HIS A 50 8.43 14.13 -23.02
C HIS A 50 6.89 14.07 -23.03
N PRO A 51 6.21 14.58 -22.00
CA PRO A 51 4.76 14.53 -21.97
C PRO A 51 4.20 15.42 -23.08
N ASP A 52 3.23 14.91 -23.84
CA ASP A 52 2.56 15.67 -24.91
C ASP A 52 1.89 16.95 -24.39
N ARG A 53 1.59 17.00 -23.08
CA ARG A 53 1.06 18.17 -22.37
C ARG A 53 1.68 18.31 -20.98
N PRO A 54 1.92 19.54 -20.50
CA PRO A 54 2.49 19.77 -19.18
C PRO A 54 1.59 19.18 -18.08
N ARG A 55 2.20 18.39 -17.20
CA ARG A 55 1.51 17.77 -16.07
C ARG A 55 1.48 18.75 -14.88
N PRO A 56 0.41 18.75 -14.06
CA PRO A 56 0.34 19.60 -12.88
C PRO A 56 1.50 19.33 -11.91
N LEU A 57 2.08 20.39 -11.33
CA LEU A 57 3.23 20.29 -10.41
C LEU A 57 2.97 19.34 -9.22
N ILE A 58 1.73 19.27 -8.75
CA ILE A 58 1.34 18.38 -7.65
C ILE A 58 1.65 16.91 -7.92
N LEU A 59 1.62 16.46 -9.18
CA LEU A 59 1.96 15.09 -9.54
C LEU A 59 3.44 14.78 -9.26
N HIS A 60 4.33 15.76 -9.45
CA HIS A 60 5.75 15.60 -9.12
C HIS A 60 5.97 15.52 -7.61
N PHE A 61 5.29 16.39 -6.84
CA PHE A 61 5.31 16.29 -5.37
C PHE A 61 4.76 14.95 -4.89
N HIS A 62 3.65 14.49 -5.45
CA HIS A 62 3.09 13.17 -5.18
C HIS A 62 4.13 12.08 -5.43
N ALA A 63 4.75 12.04 -6.62
CA ALA A 63 5.75 11.04 -6.95
C ALA A 63 6.94 11.05 -5.98
N ILE A 64 7.48 12.23 -5.64
CA ILE A 64 8.62 12.37 -4.71
C ILE A 64 8.25 11.91 -3.31
N VAL A 65 7.13 12.40 -2.77
CA VAL A 65 6.71 12.14 -1.39
C VAL A 65 6.32 10.67 -1.19
N PHE A 66 5.59 10.06 -2.12
CA PHE A 66 5.22 8.64 -2.04
C PHE A 66 6.43 7.72 -2.28
N SER A 67 7.37 8.08 -3.16
CA SER A 67 8.63 7.35 -3.29
C SER A 67 9.46 7.46 -2.00
N GLY A 68 9.48 8.65 -1.39
CA GLY A 68 10.09 8.89 -0.08
C GLY A 68 9.49 8.02 1.02
N TRP A 69 8.17 7.79 0.99
CA TRP A 69 7.50 6.87 1.90
C TRP A 69 8.01 5.43 1.77
N VAL A 70 8.12 4.91 0.54
CA VAL A 70 8.65 3.56 0.28
C VAL A 70 10.10 3.44 0.75
N ALA A 71 10.94 4.42 0.43
CA ALA A 71 12.33 4.48 0.88
C ALA A 71 12.44 4.52 2.41
N LEU A 72 11.56 5.29 3.07
CA LEU A 72 11.49 5.34 4.52
C LEU A 72 11.04 4.00 5.12
N PHE A 73 10.05 3.33 4.54
CA PHE A 73 9.59 2.03 5.00
C PHE A 73 10.70 0.95 4.92
N ILE A 74 11.49 0.95 3.85
CA ILE A 74 12.69 0.11 3.72
C ILE A 74 13.70 0.45 4.83
N THR A 75 14.02 1.74 4.97
CA THR A 75 15.00 2.23 5.96
C THR A 75 14.58 1.85 7.38
N GLN A 76 13.31 2.05 7.74
CA GLN A 76 12.78 1.71 9.06
C GLN A 76 12.87 0.21 9.35
N SER A 77 12.56 -0.63 8.35
CA SER A 77 12.66 -2.09 8.46
C SER A 77 14.13 -2.54 8.61
N ALA A 78 15.05 -1.92 7.88
CA ALA A 78 16.49 -2.20 7.97
C ALA A 78 17.09 -1.76 9.31
N LEU A 79 16.67 -0.63 9.86
CA LEU A 79 17.13 -0.14 11.17
C LEU A 79 16.73 -1.09 12.31
N VAL A 80 15.52 -1.63 12.28
CA VAL A 80 15.09 -2.67 13.23
C VAL A 80 15.94 -3.93 13.06
N ARG A 81 16.21 -4.35 11.81
CA ARG A 81 17.02 -5.54 11.53
C ARG A 81 18.48 -5.40 11.96
N THR A 82 19.03 -4.19 11.89
CA THR A 82 20.41 -3.87 12.31
C THR A 82 20.50 -3.45 13.77
N SER A 83 19.42 -3.63 14.54
CA SER A 83 19.31 -3.28 15.97
C SER A 83 19.54 -1.78 16.28
N ARG A 84 19.42 -0.90 15.28
CA ARG A 84 19.55 0.56 15.40
C ARG A 84 18.22 1.22 15.80
N VAL A 85 17.62 0.73 16.88
CA VAL A 85 16.26 1.12 17.31
C VAL A 85 16.15 2.59 17.73
N THR A 86 17.25 3.20 18.19
CA THR A 86 17.28 4.65 18.50
C THR A 86 17.08 5.49 17.24
N LEU A 87 17.75 5.14 16.14
CA LEU A 87 17.55 5.80 14.84
C LEU A 87 16.14 5.53 14.29
N HIS A 88 15.64 4.29 14.43
CA HIS A 88 14.25 3.96 14.05
C HIS A 88 13.25 4.88 14.75
N ARG A 89 13.42 5.11 16.06
CA ARG A 89 12.55 6.01 16.84
C ARG A 89 12.69 7.47 16.43
N SER A 90 13.91 7.94 16.18
CA SER A 90 14.17 9.33 15.76
C SER A 90 13.59 9.61 14.36
N LEU A 91 13.96 8.79 13.36
CA LEU A 91 13.40 8.88 12.00
C LEU A 91 11.91 8.55 11.96
N GLY A 92 11.39 7.82 12.95
CA GLY A 92 9.98 7.51 13.09
C GLY A 92 9.12 8.77 13.32
N MET A 93 9.67 9.82 13.92
CA MET A 93 8.96 11.11 14.04
C MET A 93 8.81 11.79 12.68
N PHE A 94 9.88 11.80 11.88
CA PHE A 94 9.80 12.24 10.49
C PHE A 94 8.79 11.40 9.70
N GLY A 95 8.78 10.08 9.90
CA GLY A 95 7.79 9.19 9.31
C GLY A 95 6.35 9.47 9.74
N ALA A 96 6.12 9.88 11.00
CA ALA A 96 4.81 10.31 11.47
C ALA A 96 4.31 11.54 10.70
N MET A 97 5.18 12.53 10.50
CA MET A 97 4.84 13.74 9.73
C MET A 97 4.61 13.43 8.26
N LEU A 98 5.53 12.68 7.63
CA LEU A 98 5.42 12.29 6.23
C LEU A 98 4.14 11.47 5.97
N GLY A 99 3.86 10.48 6.82
CA GLY A 99 2.66 9.66 6.72
C GLY A 99 1.38 10.47 6.98
N GLY A 100 1.42 11.45 7.88
CA GLY A 100 0.30 12.39 8.08
C GLY A 100 0.01 13.26 6.86
N LEU A 101 1.01 13.54 6.02
CA LEU A 101 0.85 14.31 4.78
C LEU A 101 0.25 13.50 3.63
N LEU A 102 0.50 12.18 3.58
CA LEU A 102 0.12 11.34 2.43
C LEU A 102 -1.38 11.39 2.07
N PRO A 103 -2.33 11.31 3.01
CA PRO A 103 -3.77 11.36 2.69
C PRO A 103 -4.17 12.64 1.96
N PHE A 104 -3.69 13.78 2.44
CA PHE A 104 -3.98 15.08 1.85
C PHE A 104 -3.37 15.19 0.46
N LEU A 105 -2.09 14.83 0.31
CA LEU A 105 -1.42 14.88 -0.99
C LEU A 105 -2.07 13.90 -1.99
N GLY A 106 -2.45 12.71 -1.54
CA GLY A 106 -3.11 11.70 -2.39
C GLY A 106 -4.49 12.15 -2.87
N ILE A 107 -5.35 12.65 -1.97
CA ILE A 107 -6.69 13.17 -2.32
C ILE A 107 -6.57 14.35 -3.30
N THR A 108 -5.72 15.33 -2.98
CA THR A 108 -5.56 16.52 -3.83
C THR A 108 -4.99 16.13 -5.20
N THR A 109 -4.03 15.21 -5.25
CA THR A 109 -3.49 14.70 -6.53
C THR A 109 -4.57 14.01 -7.35
N ALA A 110 -5.41 13.18 -6.73
CA ALA A 110 -6.50 12.50 -7.41
C ALA A 110 -7.50 13.48 -8.03
N VAL A 111 -7.91 14.51 -7.28
CA VAL A 111 -8.83 15.55 -7.76
C VAL A 111 -8.21 16.37 -8.89
N VAL A 112 -6.98 16.87 -8.73
CA VAL A 112 -6.30 17.68 -9.75
C VAL A 112 -6.05 16.86 -11.03
N MET A 113 -5.64 15.60 -10.88
CA MET A 113 -5.46 14.72 -12.04
C MET A 113 -6.79 14.36 -12.70
N GLN A 114 -7.90 14.27 -11.95
CA GLN A 114 -9.22 14.06 -12.53
C GLN A 114 -9.65 15.24 -13.39
N HIS A 115 -9.44 16.47 -12.94
CA HIS A 115 -9.65 17.66 -13.77
C HIS A 115 -8.77 17.66 -15.03
N TRP A 116 -7.50 17.29 -14.85
CA TRP A 116 -6.56 17.16 -15.97
C TRP A 116 -6.96 16.08 -16.97
N HIS A 117 -7.52 14.94 -16.56
CA HIS A 117 -8.05 13.92 -17.48
C HIS A 117 -9.40 14.29 -18.09
N GLY A 118 -10.32 14.84 -17.28
CA GLY A 118 -11.67 15.21 -17.71
C GLY A 118 -11.68 16.30 -18.79
N SER A 119 -10.74 17.24 -18.72
CA SER A 119 -10.51 18.23 -19.78
C SER A 119 -9.98 17.65 -21.10
N GLN A 120 -9.57 16.38 -21.11
CA GLN A 120 -8.98 15.72 -22.28
C GLN A 120 -9.94 14.71 -22.91
N ASP A 121 -10.49 13.80 -22.09
CA ASP A 121 -11.14 12.58 -22.60
C ASP A 121 -12.60 12.44 -22.13
N GLY A 122 -13.13 13.42 -21.40
CA GLY A 122 -14.48 13.34 -20.83
C GLY A 122 -14.66 12.21 -19.82
N ALA A 123 -13.55 11.73 -19.23
CA ALA A 123 -13.53 10.61 -18.30
C ALA A 123 -14.48 10.82 -17.11
N GLY A 124 -15.29 9.82 -16.80
CA GLY A 124 -16.23 9.85 -15.68
C GLY A 124 -15.54 9.93 -14.32
N ASN A 125 -16.15 10.63 -13.37
CA ASN A 125 -15.55 10.86 -12.04
C ASN A 125 -15.70 9.67 -11.07
N ALA A 126 -16.33 8.58 -11.50
CA ALA A 126 -16.61 7.41 -10.66
C ALA A 126 -15.32 6.75 -10.11
N GLY A 127 -14.23 6.83 -10.86
CA GLY A 127 -12.92 6.28 -10.49
C GLY A 127 -12.24 6.95 -9.30
N LEU A 128 -12.69 8.15 -8.87
CA LEU A 128 -12.20 8.81 -7.64
C LEU A 128 -12.39 7.96 -6.38
N SER A 129 -13.28 6.97 -6.44
CA SER A 129 -13.55 6.03 -5.34
C SER A 129 -12.30 5.24 -4.94
N LEU A 130 -11.46 4.85 -5.90
CA LEU A 130 -10.24 4.07 -5.66
C LEU A 130 -9.20 4.85 -4.84
N PRO A 131 -8.68 6.02 -5.28
CA PRO A 131 -7.69 6.76 -4.50
C PRO A 131 -8.26 7.25 -3.17
N PHE A 132 -9.57 7.56 -3.08
CA PHE A 132 -10.18 7.91 -1.80
C PHE A 132 -10.19 6.74 -0.83
N ASN A 133 -10.54 5.53 -1.30
CA ASN A 133 -10.44 4.32 -0.49
C ASN A 133 -9.00 4.05 -0.03
N ASP A 134 -8.01 4.20 -0.90
CA ASP A 134 -6.60 3.98 -0.55
C ASP A 134 -6.16 4.95 0.55
N MET A 135 -6.54 6.24 0.45
CA MET A 135 -6.19 7.25 1.45
C MET A 135 -6.92 7.02 2.78
N VAL A 136 -8.19 6.61 2.76
CA VAL A 136 -8.94 6.27 3.98
C VAL A 136 -8.32 5.03 4.66
N THR A 137 -8.08 3.97 3.89
CA THR A 137 -7.48 2.73 4.39
C THR A 137 -6.10 2.98 4.97
N PHE A 138 -5.25 3.71 4.25
CA PHE A 138 -3.94 4.13 4.71
C PHE A 138 -4.05 4.91 6.03
N SER A 139 -4.92 5.93 6.08
CA SER A 139 -5.06 6.81 7.25
C SER A 139 -5.46 6.03 8.50
N ILE A 140 -6.42 5.12 8.38
CA ILE A 140 -6.89 4.27 9.48
C ILE A 140 -5.77 3.34 9.94
N ALA A 141 -5.17 2.58 9.02
CA ALA A 141 -4.11 1.62 9.36
C ALA A 141 -2.89 2.33 9.96
N PHE A 142 -2.44 3.42 9.36
CA PHE A 142 -1.31 4.21 9.82
C PHE A 142 -1.58 4.91 11.16
N GLY A 143 -2.75 5.53 11.32
CA GLY A 143 -3.16 6.16 12.58
C GLY A 143 -3.17 5.15 13.74
N LEU A 144 -3.73 3.95 13.50
CA LEU A 144 -3.69 2.86 14.48
C LEU A 144 -2.26 2.35 14.72
N ALA A 145 -1.40 2.31 13.70
CA ALA A 145 0.00 1.94 13.85
C ALA A 145 0.76 2.92 14.75
N LEU A 146 0.49 4.22 14.65
CA LEU A 146 1.06 5.26 15.49
C LEU A 146 0.49 5.24 16.92
N TYR A 147 -0.81 5.00 17.05
CA TYR A 147 -1.48 4.86 18.33
C TYR A 147 -0.90 3.69 19.13
N TRP A 148 -0.79 2.52 18.51
CA TRP A 148 -0.21 1.32 19.11
C TRP A 148 1.30 1.16 18.88
N ARG A 149 2.04 2.26 18.68
CA ARG A 149 3.51 2.22 18.45
C ARG A 149 4.31 1.54 19.56
N ARG A 150 3.79 1.51 20.80
CA ARG A 150 4.39 0.80 21.94
C ARG A 150 4.06 -0.70 21.98
N ARG A 151 3.05 -1.15 21.22
CA ARG A 151 2.68 -2.56 21.06
C ARG A 151 3.23 -3.06 19.73
N LEU A 152 4.49 -3.51 19.75
CA LEU A 152 5.29 -3.79 18.54
C LEU A 152 4.62 -4.76 17.56
N GLU A 153 3.87 -5.76 18.05
CA GLU A 153 3.13 -6.71 17.21
C GLU A 153 1.97 -6.02 16.45
N PHE A 154 1.29 -5.05 17.06
CA PHE A 154 0.28 -4.25 16.38
C PHE A 154 0.93 -3.30 15.37
N HIS A 155 1.90 -2.52 15.82
CA HIS A 155 2.57 -1.50 15.03
C HIS A 155 3.09 -2.03 13.69
N ARG A 156 3.90 -3.09 13.70
CA ARG A 156 4.53 -3.61 12.47
C ARG A 156 3.53 -4.16 11.45
N ARG A 157 2.43 -4.76 11.90
CA ARG A 157 1.39 -5.33 11.02
C ARG A 157 0.53 -4.23 10.42
N LEU A 158 0.19 -3.22 11.21
CA LEU A 158 -0.56 -2.05 10.74
C LEU A 158 0.27 -1.20 9.77
N MET A 159 1.58 -1.02 10.03
CA MET A 159 2.50 -0.38 9.07
C MET A 159 2.59 -1.14 7.75
N LEU A 160 2.59 -2.48 7.79
CA LEU A 160 2.54 -3.29 6.59
C LEU A 160 1.23 -3.09 5.82
N ILE A 161 0.08 -3.19 6.48
CA ILE A 161 -1.24 -2.98 5.84
C ILE A 161 -1.32 -1.58 5.22
N ALA A 162 -0.95 -0.55 6.00
CA ALA A 162 -0.93 0.83 5.52
C ALA A 162 -0.06 0.97 4.26
N THR A 163 1.12 0.36 4.24
CA THR A 163 2.00 0.46 3.07
C THR A 163 1.48 -0.37 1.88
N CYS A 164 0.98 -1.58 2.10
CA CYS A 164 0.45 -2.43 1.05
C CYS A 164 -0.74 -1.78 0.35
N CYS A 165 -1.66 -1.10 1.06
CA CYS A 165 -2.83 -0.50 0.41
C CYS A 165 -2.46 0.56 -0.64
N LEU A 166 -1.33 1.25 -0.49
CA LEU A 166 -0.83 2.21 -1.48
C LEU A 166 -0.33 1.56 -2.78
N THR A 167 -0.09 0.24 -2.78
CA THR A 167 0.38 -0.48 -3.97
C THR A 167 -0.72 -0.75 -4.99
N GLY A 168 -2.01 -0.47 -4.67
CA GLY A 168 -3.12 -0.60 -5.62
C GLY A 168 -2.87 0.20 -6.91
N ALA A 169 -2.39 1.44 -6.78
CA ALA A 169 -1.98 2.26 -7.90
C ALA A 169 -0.82 1.64 -8.72
N ALA A 170 0.14 0.99 -8.07
CA ALA A 170 1.22 0.32 -8.78
C ALA A 170 0.71 -0.89 -9.57
N PHE A 171 -0.07 -1.77 -8.94
CA PHE A 171 -0.65 -2.94 -9.59
C PHE A 171 -1.59 -2.60 -10.74
N ALA A 172 -2.37 -1.52 -10.62
CA ALA A 172 -3.23 -1.03 -11.70
C ALA A 172 -2.47 -0.59 -12.97
N ARG A 173 -1.13 -0.46 -12.89
CA ARG A 173 -0.25 -0.12 -14.02
C ARG A 173 0.53 -1.33 -14.56
N PHE A 174 0.31 -2.51 -14.01
CA PHE A 174 0.95 -3.71 -14.55
C PHE A 174 0.29 -4.07 -15.89
N PRO A 175 1.04 -4.74 -16.80
CA PRO A 175 0.45 -5.29 -18.02
C PRO A 175 -0.72 -6.24 -17.70
N GLU A 176 -1.80 -6.17 -18.49
CA GLU A 176 -3.04 -6.95 -18.27
C GLU A 176 -2.83 -8.47 -18.29
N ASN A 177 -1.82 -8.95 -19.02
CA ASN A 177 -1.44 -10.36 -19.04
C ASN A 177 -0.79 -10.83 -17.72
N VAL A 178 -0.36 -9.91 -16.86
CA VAL A 178 0.20 -10.19 -15.53
C VAL A 178 -0.83 -9.94 -14.43
N VAL A 179 -1.50 -8.79 -14.48
CA VAL A 179 -2.58 -8.42 -13.56
C VAL A 179 -3.82 -8.16 -14.40
N PRO A 180 -4.80 -9.07 -14.41
CA PRO A 180 -6.04 -8.87 -15.15
C PRO A 180 -6.73 -7.58 -14.75
N GLU A 181 -7.54 -7.04 -15.66
CA GLU A 181 -8.29 -5.81 -15.42
C GLU A 181 -9.07 -5.89 -14.10
N ASN A 182 -9.00 -4.82 -13.30
CA ASN A 182 -9.65 -4.74 -11.99
C ASN A 182 -9.17 -5.76 -10.94
N ALA A 183 -8.14 -6.57 -11.20
CA ALA A 183 -7.59 -7.52 -10.21
C ALA A 183 -6.53 -6.89 -9.27
N PHE A 184 -6.20 -5.60 -9.44
CA PHE A 184 -5.13 -4.93 -8.71
C PHE A 184 -5.31 -4.96 -7.18
N TYR A 185 -6.54 -4.88 -6.67
CA TYR A 185 -6.79 -4.99 -5.22
C TYR A 185 -6.59 -6.41 -4.70
N ALA A 186 -6.91 -7.45 -5.47
CA ALA A 186 -6.58 -8.81 -5.10
C ALA A 186 -5.05 -8.98 -4.95
N CYS A 187 -4.24 -8.32 -5.78
CA CYS A 187 -2.78 -8.31 -5.61
C CYS A 187 -2.35 -7.61 -4.30
N VAL A 188 -3.01 -6.52 -3.91
CA VAL A 188 -2.80 -5.87 -2.60
C VAL A 188 -3.14 -6.83 -1.45
N ASP A 189 -4.27 -7.53 -1.55
CA ASP A 189 -4.71 -8.51 -0.56
C ASP A 189 -3.71 -9.66 -0.42
N LEU A 190 -3.15 -10.14 -1.54
CA LEU A 190 -2.11 -11.16 -1.53
C LEU A 190 -0.86 -10.69 -0.77
N LEU A 191 -0.44 -9.42 -0.91
CA LEU A 191 0.68 -8.88 -0.12
C LEU A 191 0.38 -8.91 1.39
N VAL A 192 -0.85 -8.56 1.79
CA VAL A 192 -1.26 -8.62 3.21
C VAL A 192 -1.41 -10.07 3.69
N LEU A 193 -1.88 -10.97 2.82
CA LEU A 193 -2.00 -12.40 3.09
C LEU A 193 -0.64 -13.04 3.36
N LEU A 194 0.45 -12.59 2.74
CA LEU A 194 1.81 -13.01 3.13
C LEU A 194 2.09 -12.74 4.62
N GLY A 195 1.54 -11.67 5.18
CA GLY A 195 1.59 -11.36 6.62
C GLY A 195 0.81 -12.35 7.47
N VAL A 196 -0.39 -12.75 7.01
CA VAL A 196 -1.21 -13.79 7.63
C VAL A 196 -0.47 -15.14 7.63
N VAL A 197 0.08 -15.52 6.47
CA VAL A 197 0.86 -16.75 6.31
C VAL A 197 2.06 -16.74 7.25
N ARG A 198 2.79 -15.62 7.34
CA ARG A 198 3.89 -15.47 8.29
C ARG A 198 3.43 -15.67 9.73
N ASP A 199 2.26 -15.14 10.11
CA ASP A 199 1.72 -15.33 11.46
C ASP A 199 1.35 -16.78 11.75
N LEU A 200 0.74 -17.49 10.80
CA LEU A 200 0.47 -18.93 10.93
C LEU A 200 1.76 -19.76 11.05
N LEU A 201 2.79 -19.42 10.28
CA LEU A 201 4.07 -20.14 10.26
C LEU A 201 4.93 -19.87 11.50
N VAL A 202 5.00 -18.61 11.94
CA VAL A 202 5.90 -18.17 13.02
C VAL A 202 5.19 -18.10 14.37
N ALA A 203 4.01 -17.47 14.42
CA ALA A 203 3.26 -17.24 15.66
C ALA A 203 2.20 -18.32 15.94
N ARG A 204 1.92 -19.21 14.97
CA ARG A 204 0.93 -20.31 15.05
C ARG A 204 -0.52 -19.86 15.25
N HIS A 205 -0.79 -18.56 15.13
CA HIS A 205 -2.13 -17.99 15.17
C HIS A 205 -2.15 -16.69 14.36
N VAL A 206 -3.30 -16.35 13.79
CA VAL A 206 -3.48 -15.09 13.06
C VAL A 206 -3.69 -13.95 14.06
N HIS A 207 -2.82 -12.95 14.03
CA HIS A 207 -2.94 -11.79 14.91
C HIS A 207 -4.24 -11.03 14.65
N VAL A 208 -4.80 -10.40 15.71
CA VAL A 208 -6.08 -9.68 15.65
C VAL A 208 -6.11 -8.59 14.56
N VAL A 209 -4.97 -7.94 14.32
CA VAL A 209 -4.81 -6.94 13.25
C VAL A 209 -5.14 -7.53 11.88
N TYR A 210 -4.68 -8.74 11.56
CA TYR A 210 -5.00 -9.34 10.26
C TYR A 210 -6.41 -9.95 10.25
N ARG A 211 -6.86 -10.52 11.37
CA ARG A 211 -8.21 -11.10 11.47
C ARG A 211 -9.32 -10.10 11.14
N TYR A 212 -9.16 -8.84 11.55
CA TYR A 212 -10.15 -7.80 11.26
C TYR A 212 -9.69 -6.86 10.14
N GLY A 213 -8.41 -6.48 10.11
CA GLY A 213 -7.90 -5.51 9.15
C GLY A 213 -8.00 -5.98 7.71
N LEU A 214 -7.71 -7.25 7.42
CA LEU A 214 -7.76 -7.77 6.05
C LEU A 214 -9.22 -7.85 5.53
N PRO A 215 -10.20 -8.46 6.24
CA PRO A 215 -11.59 -8.43 5.78
C PRO A 215 -12.18 -7.01 5.65
N CYS A 216 -11.87 -6.11 6.58
CA CYS A 216 -12.29 -4.70 6.47
C CYS A 216 -11.72 -4.02 5.23
N MET A 217 -10.43 -4.27 4.92
CA MET A 217 -9.77 -3.72 3.74
C MET A 217 -10.36 -4.30 2.44
N ILE A 218 -10.58 -5.62 2.37
CA ILE A 218 -11.22 -6.26 1.21
C ILE A 218 -12.63 -5.67 0.99
N ALA A 219 -13.41 -5.50 2.06
CA ALA A 219 -14.74 -4.91 1.97
C ALA A 219 -14.70 -3.45 1.47
N SER A 220 -13.73 -2.66 1.93
CA SER A 220 -13.59 -1.26 1.49
C SER A 220 -13.14 -1.17 0.04
N GLN A 221 -12.20 -2.02 -0.38
CA GLN A 221 -11.75 -2.16 -1.77
C GLN A 221 -12.86 -2.63 -2.71
N ALA A 222 -13.64 -3.65 -2.32
CA ALA A 222 -14.79 -4.12 -3.08
C ALA A 222 -15.85 -3.03 -3.23
N THR A 223 -16.08 -2.26 -2.17
CA THR A 223 -16.98 -1.09 -2.22
C THR A 223 -16.45 -0.04 -3.20
N ALA A 224 -15.17 0.29 -3.14
CA ALA A 224 -14.55 1.26 -4.04
C ALA A 224 -14.64 0.81 -5.51
N GLN A 225 -14.37 -0.46 -5.79
CA GLN A 225 -14.51 -1.01 -7.14
C GLN A 225 -15.96 -1.01 -7.62
N TYR A 226 -16.91 -1.38 -6.76
CA TYR A 226 -18.33 -1.29 -7.09
C TYR A 226 -18.71 0.16 -7.46
N LEU A 227 -18.28 1.14 -6.67
CA LEU A 227 -18.55 2.56 -6.95
C LEU A 227 -17.95 3.02 -8.29
N MET A 228 -16.77 2.55 -8.63
CA MET A 228 -16.14 2.81 -9.93
C MET A 228 -16.90 2.16 -11.09
N LEU A 229 -17.16 0.85 -11.00
CA LEU A 229 -17.67 0.03 -12.11
C LEU A 229 -19.17 0.22 -12.33
N ALA A 230 -19.96 0.22 -11.26
CA ALA A 230 -21.41 0.37 -11.35
C ALA A 230 -21.83 1.84 -11.46
N ALA A 231 -20.94 2.78 -11.08
CA ALA A 231 -21.16 4.23 -11.13
C ALA A 231 -22.58 4.65 -10.68
N PRO A 232 -23.05 4.24 -9.50
CA PRO A 232 -24.43 4.48 -9.08
C PRO A 232 -24.70 5.99 -8.95
N SER A 233 -25.94 6.40 -9.25
CA SER A 233 -26.30 7.83 -9.31
C SER A 233 -25.96 8.65 -8.05
N PRO A 234 -26.06 8.14 -6.81
CA PRO A 234 -25.63 8.90 -5.63
C PRO A 234 -24.12 9.18 -5.62
N TRP A 235 -23.31 8.24 -6.09
CA TRP A 235 -21.86 8.40 -6.14
C TRP A 235 -21.43 9.40 -7.22
N LEU A 236 -22.06 9.32 -8.40
CA LEU A 236 -21.86 10.31 -9.46
C LEU A 236 -22.25 11.72 -9.00
N ALA A 237 -23.36 11.86 -8.26
CA ALA A 237 -23.75 13.16 -7.71
C ALA A 237 -22.72 13.72 -6.72
N ILE A 238 -22.14 12.88 -5.86
CA ILE A 238 -21.07 13.29 -4.92
C ILE A 238 -19.83 13.74 -5.69
N THR A 239 -19.33 12.90 -6.59
CA THR A 239 -18.10 13.19 -7.34
C THR A 239 -18.25 14.42 -8.23
N HIS A 240 -19.42 14.62 -8.85
CA HIS A 240 -19.73 15.83 -9.59
C HIS A 240 -19.69 17.09 -8.71
N ARG A 241 -20.29 17.06 -7.51
CA ARG A 241 -20.22 18.19 -6.56
C ARG A 241 -18.80 18.49 -6.12
N ILE A 242 -17.99 17.46 -5.87
CA ILE A 242 -16.57 17.64 -5.54
C ILE A 242 -15.88 18.37 -6.70
N MET A 243 -16.02 17.88 -7.93
CA MET A 243 -15.38 18.51 -9.10
C MET A 243 -15.84 19.96 -9.31
N GLN A 244 -17.11 20.29 -9.09
CA GLN A 244 -17.61 21.68 -9.18
C GLN A 244 -17.02 22.59 -8.10
N TRP A 245 -16.86 22.09 -6.88
CA TRP A 245 -16.32 22.88 -5.77
C TRP A 245 -14.81 23.10 -5.88
N THR A 246 -14.11 22.20 -6.57
CA THR A 246 -12.65 22.24 -6.75
C THR A 246 -12.22 22.67 -8.16
N ALA A 247 -13.13 23.23 -8.96
CA ALA A 247 -12.85 23.78 -10.29
C ALA A 247 -12.37 25.25 -10.18
#